data_AF-A0A6V7LQU9-F1
#
_entry.id   AF-A0A6V7LQU9-F1
#
_cell.length_a   1.000
_cell.length_b   1.000
_cell.length_c   1.000
_cell.angle_alpha   90.00
_cell.angle_beta   90.00
_cell.angle_gamma   90.00
#
_symmetry.space_group_name_H-M   'P 1'
#
loop_
_entity.id
_entity.type
_entity.pdbx_description
1 polymer ?
#
loop_
_entity_poly.entity_id
_entity_poly.type
_entity_poly.pdbx_seq_one_letter_code
_entity_poly.pdbx_strand_id
1 'polypeptide(L)'
;MALLMNYWVLDLLALLAILIAVFYLYMTRNFNYWTKRGVAQIPPIPFIGNFKEIMFQQKSGSLVFRDWYEKYVTQPYVGFYVLDRPYLMIRDPEIIKLILIKDADYFQNRHAQVNVKDALGTGNLFFIRNPAWKYLRAKLTPVYTGSKLRKMFELMLDVCKDLEIFLEGSHLD
;
A
#
# COMPACT_ATOMS: atom_id res chain seq x y z
N MET A 1 -8.84 -13.55 -46.60
CA MET A 1 -7.49 -13.31 -47.14
C MET A 1 -6.52 -13.87 -46.12
N ALA A 2 -5.87 -14.99 -46.44
CA ALA A 2 -4.82 -15.57 -45.61
C ALA A 2 -3.56 -14.69 -45.71
N LEU A 3 -2.94 -14.35 -44.58
CA LEU A 3 -1.78 -13.46 -44.53
C LEU A 3 -0.46 -14.25 -44.47
N LEU A 4 -0.45 -15.47 -43.90
CA LEU A 4 0.77 -16.27 -43.73
C LEU A 4 0.60 -17.78 -43.99
N MET A 5 -0.50 -18.40 -43.55
CA MET A 5 -0.80 -19.83 -43.79
C MET A 5 -2.05 -19.99 -44.67
N ASN A 6 -2.16 -21.12 -45.39
CA ASN A 6 -3.30 -21.43 -46.27
C ASN A 6 -4.68 -21.44 -45.57
N TYR A 7 -4.72 -21.32 -44.24
CA TYR A 7 -5.93 -21.27 -43.43
C TYR A 7 -5.91 -20.06 -42.49
N TRP A 8 -6.87 -19.14 -42.67
CA TRP A 8 -7.01 -17.92 -41.85
C TRP A 8 -7.17 -18.19 -40.34
N VAL A 9 -7.67 -19.36 -39.95
CA VAL A 9 -7.78 -19.79 -38.55
C VAL A 9 -6.40 -19.99 -37.92
N LEU A 10 -5.42 -20.53 -38.67
CA LEU A 10 -4.06 -20.72 -38.18
C LEU A 10 -3.36 -19.37 -37.99
N ASP A 11 -3.57 -18.42 -38.90
CA ASP A 11 -3.08 -17.04 -38.79
C ASP A 11 -3.62 -16.37 -37.51
N LEU A 12 -4.90 -16.55 -37.20
CA LEU A 12 -5.53 -15.99 -36.01
C LEU A 12 -5.00 -16.61 -34.70
N LEU A 13 -4.81 -17.94 -34.68
CA LEU A 13 -4.22 -18.64 -33.54
C LEU A 13 -2.76 -18.21 -33.30
N ALA A 14 -1.98 -18.04 -34.37
CA ALA A 14 -0.60 -17.56 -34.28
C ALA A 14 -0.54 -16.13 -33.72
N LEU A 15 -1.40 -15.23 -34.21
CA LEU A 15 -1.51 -13.86 -33.70
C LEU A 15 -1.89 -13.84 -32.21
N LEU A 16 -2.86 -14.66 -31.80
CA LEU A 16 -3.26 -14.79 -30.41
C LEU A 16 -2.12 -15.31 -29.53
N ALA A 17 -1.39 -16.33 -29.98
CA ALA A 17 -0.24 -16.87 -29.26
C ALA A 17 0.86 -15.81 -29.06
N ILE A 18 1.17 -15.02 -30.11
CA ILE A 18 2.11 -13.91 -30.02
C ILE A 18 1.62 -12.86 -29.03
N LEU A 19 0.34 -12.50 -29.07
CA LEU A 19 -0.24 -11.51 -28.15
C LEU A 19 -0.15 -11.99 -26.70
N ILE A 20 -0.46 -13.26 -26.43
CA ILE A 20 -0.33 -13.87 -25.09
C ILE A 20 1.14 -13.87 -24.65
N ALA A 21 2.08 -14.24 -25.52
CA ALA A 21 3.50 -14.25 -25.19
C ALA A 21 4.03 -12.85 -24.87
N VAL A 22 3.72 -11.85 -25.70
CA VAL A 22 4.09 -10.45 -25.47
C VAL A 22 3.48 -9.94 -24.16
N PHE A 23 2.20 -10.23 -23.92
CA PHE A 23 1.51 -9.85 -22.70
C PHE A 23 2.13 -10.50 -21.46
N TYR A 24 2.47 -11.78 -21.52
CA TYR A 24 3.16 -12.50 -20.43
C TYR A 24 4.55 -11.92 -20.14
N LEU A 25 5.35 -11.66 -21.18
CA LEU A 25 6.68 -11.06 -21.04
C LEU A 25 6.59 -9.65 -20.46
N TYR A 26 5.62 -8.85 -20.89
CA TYR A 26 5.36 -7.52 -20.35
C TYR A 26 5.04 -7.57 -18.85
N MET A 27 4.17 -8.49 -18.43
CA MET A 27 3.74 -8.63 -17.04
C MET A 27 4.84 -9.18 -16.11
N THR A 28 5.80 -9.95 -16.65
CA THR A 28 6.86 -10.59 -15.87
C THR A 28 8.21 -9.87 -15.95
N ARG A 29 8.34 -8.82 -16.78
CA ARG A 29 9.61 -8.11 -17.07
C ARG A 29 10.39 -7.67 -15.82
N ASN A 30 9.69 -7.35 -14.74
CA ASN A 30 10.27 -6.79 -13.52
C ASN A 30 10.47 -7.80 -12.40
N PHE A 31 10.03 -9.06 -12.55
CA PHE A 31 10.04 -10.05 -11.46
C PHE A 31 11.44 -10.47 -10.99
N ASN A 32 12.48 -10.05 -11.72
CA ASN A 32 13.88 -10.24 -11.34
C ASN A 32 14.51 -8.99 -10.73
N TYR A 33 13.72 -7.95 -10.40
CA TYR A 33 14.25 -6.68 -9.91
C TYR A 33 15.05 -6.84 -8.61
N TRP A 34 14.50 -7.57 -7.65
CA TRP A 34 15.11 -7.79 -6.33
C TRP A 34 16.22 -8.85 -6.37
N THR A 35 16.02 -9.95 -7.08
CA THR A 35 17.03 -11.02 -7.21
C THR A 35 18.30 -10.50 -7.89
N LYS A 36 18.19 -9.66 -8.93
CA LYS A 36 19.34 -8.99 -9.56
C LYS A 36 20.13 -8.08 -8.61
N ARG A 37 19.52 -7.67 -7.49
CA ARG A 37 20.13 -6.81 -6.45
C ARG A 37 20.54 -7.59 -5.20
N GLY A 38 20.47 -8.92 -5.22
CA GLY A 38 20.77 -9.77 -4.07
C GLY A 38 19.76 -9.65 -2.94
N VAL A 39 18.54 -9.16 -3.21
CA VAL A 39 17.47 -9.02 -2.21
C VAL A 39 16.53 -10.22 -2.27
N ALA A 40 16.27 -10.82 -1.10
CA ALA A 40 15.26 -11.87 -0.97
C ALA A 40 13.89 -11.35 -1.41
N GLN A 41 13.15 -12.12 -2.20
CA GLN A 41 11.84 -11.73 -2.69
C GLN A 41 10.77 -12.80 -2.46
N ILE A 42 9.53 -12.37 -2.33
CA ILE A 42 8.35 -13.24 -2.34
C ILE A 42 8.08 -13.63 -3.79
N PRO A 43 8.04 -14.93 -4.15
CA PRO A 43 7.81 -15.37 -5.52
C PRO A 43 6.50 -14.77 -6.10
N PRO A 44 6.58 -13.90 -7.12
CA PRO A 44 5.40 -13.27 -7.70
C PRO A 44 4.66 -14.22 -8.65
N ILE A 45 3.35 -14.07 -8.71
CA ILE A 45 2.48 -14.75 -9.68
C ILE A 45 2.26 -13.79 -10.86
N PRO A 46 2.38 -14.24 -12.12
CA PRO A 46 2.04 -13.41 -13.27
C PRO A 46 0.65 -12.77 -13.13
N PHE A 47 0.49 -11.56 -13.67
CA PHE A 47 -0.74 -10.73 -13.64
C PHE A 47 -1.15 -10.14 -12.28
N ILE A 48 -0.84 -10.80 -11.15
CA ILE A 48 -1.30 -10.38 -9.82
C ILE A 48 -0.14 -9.90 -8.91
N GLY A 49 1.08 -10.38 -9.15
CA GLY A 49 2.20 -10.22 -8.24
C GLY A 49 2.02 -11.08 -7.00
N ASN A 50 2.17 -10.51 -5.81
CA ASN A 50 2.01 -11.24 -4.54
C ASN A 50 0.63 -11.08 -3.89
N PHE A 51 -0.28 -10.32 -4.51
CA PHE A 51 -1.54 -9.88 -3.88
C PHE A 51 -2.74 -10.83 -4.10
N LYS A 52 -2.49 -12.09 -4.48
CA LYS A 52 -3.56 -13.07 -4.79
C LYS A 52 -4.59 -13.19 -3.66
N GLU A 53 -4.14 -13.46 -2.44
CA GLU A 53 -5.04 -13.67 -1.29
C GLU A 53 -5.87 -12.41 -0.97
N ILE A 54 -5.32 -11.23 -1.22
CA ILE A 54 -5.99 -9.94 -1.03
C ILE A 54 -7.03 -9.72 -2.14
N MET A 55 -6.66 -9.97 -3.39
CA MET A 55 -7.53 -9.78 -4.56
C MET A 55 -8.76 -10.71 -4.52
N PHE A 56 -8.58 -11.95 -4.08
CA PHE A 56 -9.66 -12.93 -3.91
C PHE A 56 -10.36 -12.86 -2.54
N GLN A 57 -10.08 -11.82 -1.75
CA GLN A 57 -10.67 -11.58 -0.42
C GLN A 57 -10.54 -12.78 0.55
N GLN A 58 -9.51 -13.60 0.36
CA GLN A 58 -9.25 -14.77 1.21
C GLN A 58 -8.64 -14.36 2.54
N LYS A 59 -7.86 -13.28 2.55
CA LYS A 59 -7.27 -12.67 3.74
C LYS A 59 -7.26 -11.15 3.63
N SER A 60 -7.29 -10.48 4.78
CA SER A 60 -7.02 -9.05 4.84
C SER A 60 -5.55 -8.77 4.49
N GLY A 61 -5.29 -7.59 3.92
CA GLY A 61 -3.92 -7.18 3.59
C GLY A 61 -2.98 -7.25 4.78
N SER A 62 -3.43 -6.83 5.96
CA SER A 62 -2.63 -6.85 7.19
C SER A 62 -2.17 -8.27 7.57
N LEU A 63 -3.04 -9.28 7.43
CA LEU A 63 -2.68 -10.67 7.71
C LEU A 63 -1.68 -11.20 6.68
N VAL A 64 -1.85 -10.86 5.41
CA VAL A 64 -0.90 -11.24 4.36
C VAL A 64 0.50 -10.64 4.61
N PHE A 65 0.57 -9.35 4.96
CA PHE A 65 1.84 -8.71 5.31
C PHE A 65 2.46 -9.31 6.59
N ARG A 66 1.64 -9.64 7.59
CA ARG A 66 2.11 -10.35 8.80
C ARG A 66 2.69 -11.71 8.44
N ASP A 67 2.02 -12.51 7.63
CA ASP A 67 2.50 -13.84 7.25
C ASP A 67 3.84 -13.74 6.50
N TRP A 68 4.03 -12.72 5.66
CA TRP A 68 5.32 -12.43 5.02
C TRP A 68 6.38 -11.98 6.02
N TYR A 69 6.00 -11.13 6.97
CA TYR A 69 6.86 -10.70 8.07
C TYR A 69 7.24 -11.90 8.96
N GLU A 70 6.40 -12.89 9.19
CA GLU A 70 6.79 -14.04 10.00
C GLU A 70 7.68 -14.99 9.20
N LYS A 71 7.35 -15.22 7.92
CA LYS A 71 8.07 -16.15 7.04
C LYS A 71 9.53 -15.78 6.80
N TYR A 72 9.85 -14.49 6.71
CA TYR A 72 11.20 -14.02 6.34
C TYR A 72 11.99 -13.47 7.53
N VAL A 73 11.80 -14.00 8.75
CA VAL A 73 12.29 -13.41 10.01
C VAL A 73 13.79 -13.08 10.04
N THR A 74 14.58 -13.82 9.29
CA THR A 74 16.04 -13.64 9.20
C THR A 74 16.47 -12.52 8.25
N GLN A 75 15.55 -11.96 7.46
CA GLN A 75 15.85 -10.93 6.46
C GLN A 75 15.49 -9.54 6.99
N PRO A 76 16.38 -8.54 6.88
CA PRO A 76 16.11 -7.17 7.33
C PRO A 76 15.07 -6.46 6.44
N TYR A 77 14.89 -6.93 5.21
CA TYR A 77 13.90 -6.46 4.25
C TYR A 77 13.62 -7.54 3.22
N VAL A 78 12.44 -7.48 2.60
CA VAL A 78 11.99 -8.45 1.61
C VAL A 78 11.29 -7.75 0.46
N GLY A 79 11.70 -8.07 -0.77
CA GLY A 79 11.07 -7.59 -1.98
C GLY A 79 9.74 -8.29 -2.26
N PHE A 80 8.75 -7.55 -2.72
CA PHE A 80 7.49 -8.09 -3.23
C PHE A 80 7.03 -7.27 -4.43
N TYR A 81 5.92 -7.68 -5.04
CA TYR A 81 5.38 -7.06 -6.23
C TYR A 81 3.87 -6.85 -6.09
N VAL A 82 3.43 -5.66 -6.47
CA VAL A 82 2.01 -5.38 -6.77
C VAL A 82 1.92 -5.30 -8.29
N LEU A 83 1.23 -6.26 -8.91
CA LEU A 83 1.33 -6.49 -10.36
C LEU A 83 2.80 -6.69 -10.76
N ASP A 84 3.33 -5.92 -11.72
CA ASP A 84 4.72 -5.93 -12.18
C ASP A 84 5.61 -4.91 -11.44
N ARG A 85 5.10 -4.17 -10.45
CA ARG A 85 5.85 -3.11 -9.78
C ARG A 85 6.56 -3.63 -8.53
N PRO A 86 7.88 -3.40 -8.39
CA PRO A 86 8.62 -3.82 -7.20
C PRO A 86 8.32 -2.92 -5.99
N TYR A 87 8.10 -3.53 -4.84
CA TYR A 87 7.95 -2.92 -3.53
C TYR A 87 8.87 -3.61 -2.52
N LEU A 88 9.22 -2.91 -1.44
CA LEU A 88 10.13 -3.41 -0.41
C LEU A 88 9.44 -3.35 0.94
N MET A 89 9.35 -4.49 1.62
CA MET A 89 8.91 -4.58 3.00
C MET A 89 10.13 -4.48 3.91
N ILE A 90 10.23 -3.39 4.68
CA ILE A 90 11.32 -3.17 5.64
C ILE A 90 10.94 -3.76 6.98
N ARG A 91 11.92 -4.34 7.67
CA ARG A 91 11.72 -4.97 8.98
C ARG A 91 12.72 -4.54 10.03
N ASP A 92 13.96 -4.29 9.62
CA ASP A 92 15.01 -3.86 10.52
C ASP A 92 14.69 -2.45 11.06
N PRO A 93 14.56 -2.27 12.39
CA PRO A 93 14.29 -0.97 13.01
C PRO A 93 15.31 0.11 12.63
N GLU A 94 16.58 -0.25 12.42
CA GLU A 94 17.62 0.71 12.06
C GLU A 94 17.43 1.22 10.63
N ILE A 95 16.99 0.36 9.71
CA ILE A 95 16.62 0.75 8.34
C ILE A 95 15.33 1.57 8.34
N ILE A 96 14.35 1.23 9.19
CA ILE A 96 13.13 2.03 9.36
C ILE A 96 13.48 3.44 9.84
N LYS A 97 14.35 3.58 10.84
CA LYS A 97 14.84 4.89 11.31
C LYS A 97 15.59 5.64 10.21
N LEU A 98 16.40 4.95 9.41
CA LEU A 98 17.09 5.54 8.28
C LEU A 98 16.09 6.18 7.31
N ILE A 99 15.09 5.41 6.86
CA ILE A 99 14.09 5.85 5.88
C ILE A 99 13.17 6.96 6.43
N LEU A 100 12.69 6.82 7.67
CA LEU A 100 11.66 7.69 8.23
C LEU A 100 12.22 8.94 8.93
N ILE A 101 13.51 8.96 9.29
CA ILE A 101 14.13 10.04 10.07
C ILE A 101 15.34 10.61 9.34
N LYS A 102 16.39 9.82 9.14
CA LYS A 102 17.68 10.33 8.62
C LYS A 102 17.58 10.76 7.16
N ASP A 103 16.95 9.93 6.33
CA ASP A 103 16.80 10.11 4.89
C ASP A 103 15.37 10.50 4.50
N ALA A 104 14.60 11.07 5.44
CA ALA A 104 13.20 11.43 5.24
C ALA A 104 12.98 12.40 4.06
N ASP A 105 14.01 13.17 3.70
CA ASP A 105 13.99 14.07 2.54
C ASP A 105 13.94 13.35 1.19
N TYR A 106 14.40 12.09 1.12
CA TYR A 106 14.23 11.23 -0.06
C TYR A 106 12.86 10.53 -0.07
N PHE A 107 12.28 10.29 1.12
CA PHE A 107 11.02 9.54 1.31
C PHE A 107 9.84 10.42 1.73
N GLN A 108 9.75 11.62 1.13
CA GLN A 108 8.81 12.66 1.52
C GLN A 108 7.31 12.33 1.32
N ASN A 109 6.99 11.43 0.40
CA ASN A 109 5.61 11.20 -0.04
C ASN A 109 5.20 9.74 0.17
N ARG A 110 3.96 9.54 0.63
CA ARG A 110 3.35 8.20 0.71
C ARG A 110 2.89 7.72 -0.67
N HIS A 111 2.68 6.41 -0.78
CA HIS A 111 2.17 5.79 -2.00
C HIS A 111 0.69 6.09 -2.23
N ALA A 112 -0.11 6.17 -1.16
CA ALA A 112 -1.53 6.49 -1.27
C ALA A 112 -1.71 7.91 -1.82
N GLN A 113 -2.47 8.02 -2.90
CA GLN A 113 -2.78 9.28 -3.56
C GLN A 113 -4.27 9.35 -3.86
N VAL A 114 -4.78 10.56 -3.85
CA VAL A 114 -6.15 10.91 -4.20
C VAL A 114 -6.16 11.68 -5.52
N ASN A 115 -7.27 11.57 -6.24
CA ASN A 115 -7.47 12.33 -7.45
C ASN A 115 -7.52 13.83 -7.11
N VAL A 116 -6.91 14.68 -7.92
CA VAL A 116 -6.92 16.14 -7.73
C VAL A 116 -8.34 16.72 -7.75
N LYS A 117 -9.30 16.02 -8.39
CA LYS A 117 -10.71 16.40 -8.40
C LYS A 117 -11.47 16.03 -7.12
N ASP A 118 -10.88 15.24 -6.24
CA ASP A 118 -11.48 14.85 -4.97
C ASP A 118 -11.27 15.96 -3.93
N ALA A 119 -12.32 16.75 -3.68
CA ALA A 119 -12.30 17.85 -2.73
C ALA A 119 -12.03 17.40 -1.27
N LEU A 120 -12.42 16.18 -0.90
CA LEU A 120 -12.21 15.64 0.45
C LEU A 120 -10.80 15.07 0.59
N GLY A 121 -10.37 14.29 -0.41
CA GLY A 121 -9.03 13.71 -0.45
C GLY A 121 -7.94 14.78 -0.47
N THR A 122 -8.13 15.83 -1.26
CA THR A 122 -7.13 16.91 -1.43
C THR A 122 -6.91 17.76 -0.19
N GLY A 123 -7.81 17.71 0.80
CA GLY A 123 -7.64 18.32 2.12
C GLY A 123 -7.03 17.39 3.17
N ASN A 124 -6.89 16.09 2.88
CA ASN A 124 -6.51 15.09 3.86
C ASN A 124 -4.98 14.93 3.97
N LEU A 125 -4.44 15.19 5.17
CA LEU A 125 -3.01 15.11 5.49
C LEU A 125 -2.36 13.74 5.18
N PHE A 126 -3.14 12.67 5.10
CA PHE A 126 -2.63 11.34 4.77
C PHE A 126 -2.33 11.15 3.28
N PHE A 127 -3.05 11.85 2.41
CA PHE A 127 -2.98 11.67 0.96
C PHE A 127 -2.32 12.84 0.19
N ILE A 128 -2.26 14.03 0.80
CA ILE A 128 -1.57 15.16 0.18
C ILE A 128 -0.06 14.96 0.14
N ARG A 129 0.56 15.48 -0.91
CA ARG A 129 2.01 15.41 -1.16
C ARG A 129 2.72 16.70 -0.76
N ASN A 130 4.03 16.61 -0.57
CA ASN A 130 4.86 17.79 -0.41
C ASN A 130 4.85 18.65 -1.68
N PRO A 131 4.86 19.99 -1.56
CA PRO A 131 5.05 20.79 -0.33
C PRO A 131 3.76 21.08 0.48
N ALA A 132 2.57 20.81 -0.08
CA ALA A 132 1.29 21.10 0.57
C ALA A 132 1.13 20.37 1.92
N TRP A 133 1.64 19.13 2.00
CA TRP A 133 1.70 18.37 3.24
C TRP A 133 2.43 19.11 4.37
N LYS A 134 3.64 19.65 4.09
CA LYS A 134 4.44 20.37 5.08
C LYS A 134 3.72 21.63 5.56
N TYR A 135 3.09 22.34 4.65
CA TYR A 135 2.28 23.52 4.97
C TYR A 135 1.08 23.20 5.87
N LEU A 136 0.27 22.20 5.51
CA LEU A 136 -0.91 21.82 6.28
C LEU A 136 -0.50 21.26 7.66
N ARG A 137 0.54 20.43 7.70
CA ARG A 137 1.07 19.88 8.96
C ARG A 137 1.47 21.00 9.93
N ALA A 138 2.21 21.99 9.46
CA ALA A 138 2.65 23.12 10.29
C ALA A 138 1.46 23.90 10.90
N LYS A 139 0.33 23.99 10.19
CA LYS A 139 -0.89 24.61 10.71
C LYS A 139 -1.64 23.75 11.73
N LEU A 140 -1.61 22.43 11.57
CA LEU A 140 -2.33 21.49 12.45
C LEU A 140 -1.56 21.17 13.73
N THR A 141 -0.23 21.12 13.69
CA THR A 141 0.61 20.76 14.85
C THR A 141 0.29 21.56 16.13
N PRO A 142 0.06 22.89 16.10
CA PRO A 142 -0.26 23.67 17.30
C PRO A 142 -1.60 23.30 17.98
N VAL A 143 -2.52 22.64 17.26
CA VAL A 143 -3.81 22.20 17.82
C VAL A 143 -3.63 20.97 18.73
N TYR A 144 -2.61 20.16 18.45
CA TYR A 144 -2.34 18.91 19.17
C TYR A 144 -1.25 19.05 20.25
N THR A 145 -1.07 20.25 20.81
CA THR A 145 -0.16 20.42 21.95
C THR A 145 -0.71 19.77 23.20
N GLY A 146 0.17 19.37 24.13
CA GLY A 146 -0.24 18.73 25.38
C GLY A 146 -1.23 19.56 26.21
N SER A 147 -1.15 20.90 26.16
CA SER A 147 -2.09 21.78 26.86
C SER A 147 -3.47 21.80 26.21
N LYS A 148 -3.55 21.78 24.87
CA LYS A 148 -4.83 21.69 24.14
C LYS A 148 -5.47 20.32 24.30
N LEU A 149 -4.68 19.25 24.23
CA LEU A 149 -5.15 17.88 24.45
C LEU A 149 -5.72 17.68 25.86
N ARG A 150 -5.10 18.27 26.89
CA ARG A 150 -5.63 18.21 28.27
C ARG A 150 -7.01 18.85 28.38
N LYS A 151 -7.24 19.99 27.72
CA LYS A 151 -8.57 20.62 27.67
C LYS A 151 -9.58 19.79 26.91
N MET A 152 -9.18 19.16 25.80
CA MET A 152 -10.05 18.24 25.06
C MET A 152 -10.43 17.02 25.89
N PHE A 153 -9.53 16.55 26.76
CA PHE A 153 -9.78 15.40 27.63
C PHE A 153 -10.94 15.64 28.61
N GLU A 154 -11.05 16.83 29.18
CA GLU A 154 -12.19 17.20 30.03
C GLU A 154 -13.51 17.08 29.28
N LEU A 155 -13.58 17.61 28.05
CA LEU A 155 -14.78 17.49 27.21
C LEU A 155 -15.09 16.03 26.83
N MET A 156 -14.07 15.21 26.55
CA MET A 156 -14.26 13.79 26.27
C MET A 156 -14.86 13.05 27.46
N LEU A 157 -14.47 13.39 28.70
CA LEU A 157 -15.05 12.79 29.90
C LEU A 157 -16.53 13.10 30.04
N ASP A 158 -16.94 14.32 29.72
CA ASP A 158 -18.35 14.69 29.79
C ASP A 158 -19.19 13.94 28.74
N VAL A 159 -18.67 13.82 27.50
CA VAL A 159 -19.31 12.98 26.47
C VAL A 159 -19.36 11.51 26.88
N CYS A 160 -18.34 11.00 27.56
CA CYS A 160 -18.34 9.62 28.08
C CYS A 160 -19.41 9.42 29.16
N LYS A 161 -19.63 10.40 30.05
CA LYS A 161 -20.72 10.33 31.05
C LYS A 161 -22.09 10.35 30.39
N ASP A 162 -22.29 11.21 29.38
CA ASP A 162 -23.55 11.25 28.65
C ASP A 162 -23.84 9.90 27.97
N LEU A 163 -22.80 9.27 27.42
CA LEU A 163 -22.88 7.94 26.85
C LEU A 163 -23.19 6.87 27.91
N GLU A 164 -22.57 6.92 29.08
CA GLU A 164 -22.82 6.00 30.20
C GLU A 164 -24.29 6.08 30.65
N ILE A 165 -24.80 7.28 30.89
CA ILE A 165 -26.21 7.52 31.25
C ILE A 165 -27.15 6.96 30.19
N PHE A 166 -26.83 7.18 28.90
CA PHE A 166 -27.64 6.65 27.80
C PHE A 166 -27.65 5.12 27.79
N LEU A 167 -26.50 4.47 27.99
CA LEU A 167 -26.40 3.01 27.98
C LEU A 167 -27.14 2.39 29.17
N GLU A 168 -27.00 2.96 30.38
CA GLU A 168 -27.72 2.51 31.57
C GLU A 168 -29.24 2.64 31.42
N GLY A 169 -29.71 3.74 30.80
CA GLY A 169 -31.12 3.96 30.52
C GLY A 169 -31.70 3.13 29.37
N SER A 170 -30.84 2.55 28.51
CA SER A 170 -31.27 1.79 27.33
C SER A 170 -31.57 0.31 27.62
N HIS A 171 -31.36 -0.16 28.85
CA HIS A 171 -31.54 -1.58 29.24
C HIS A 171 -30.89 -2.57 28.26
N LEU A 172 -29.74 -2.19 27.69
CA LEU A 172 -28.94 -3.08 26.86
C LEU A 172 -28.07 -3.91 27.80
N ASP A 173 -28.60 -5.06 28.22
CA ASP A 173 -27.86 -6.12 28.89
C ASP A 173 -26.66 -6.61 28.04
#